data_AF-A0A059XG21-F1
#
_entry.id   AF-A0A059XG21-F1
#
_cell.length_a   1.000
_cell.length_b   1.000
_cell.length_c   1.000
_cell.angle_alpha   90.00
_cell.angle_beta   90.00
_cell.angle_gamma   90.00
#
_symmetry.space_group_name_H-M   'P 1'
#
loop_
_entity.id
_entity.type
_entity.pdbx_description
1 polymer ?
#
loop_
_entity_poly.entity_id
_entity_poly.type
_entity_poly.pdbx_seq_one_letter_code
_entity_poly.pdbx_strand_id
1 'polypeptide(L)'
;MIVADNDHHVIASSAALDGQTPLPPSGTFDYTAAHGSDRFTWEPKDGVRLATRVVAYGQKPNSGFVIAGQSLKPYEDRIDVYTELALAAWLASLAWTVLMLLLPTVRKVPRKKKQPKLST
;
A
#
# COMPACT_ATOMS: atom_id res chain seq x y z
N MET A 1 16.73 -0.69 -12.09
CA MET A 1 17.17 -2.07 -12.41
C MET A 1 18.68 -2.09 -12.36
N ILE A 2 19.28 -3.14 -11.83
CA ILE A 2 20.73 -3.30 -11.70
C ILE A 2 21.09 -4.68 -12.25
N VAL A 3 22.22 -4.78 -12.94
CA VAL A 3 22.81 -6.03 -13.41
C VAL A 3 24.20 -6.14 -12.79
N ALA A 4 24.47 -7.26 -12.13
CA ALA A 4 25.73 -7.53 -11.46
C ALA A 4 26.31 -8.89 -11.90
N ASP A 5 27.64 -9.03 -11.83
CA ASP A 5 28.32 -10.31 -12.02
C ASP A 5 28.26 -11.20 -10.76
N ASN A 6 28.92 -12.35 -10.80
CA ASN A 6 29.01 -13.27 -9.66
C ASN A 6 29.83 -12.72 -8.48
N ASP A 7 30.71 -11.75 -8.72
CA ASP A 7 31.50 -11.08 -7.69
C ASP A 7 30.73 -9.87 -7.09
N HIS A 8 29.46 -9.72 -7.47
CA HIS A 8 28.55 -8.64 -7.08
C HIS A 8 28.98 -7.25 -7.59
N HIS A 9 29.87 -7.18 -8.58
CA HIS A 9 30.20 -5.93 -9.23
C HIS A 9 29.08 -5.51 -10.18
N VAL A 10 28.69 -4.24 -10.10
CA VAL A 10 27.65 -3.66 -10.95
C VAL A 10 28.19 -3.48 -12.37
N ILE A 11 27.60 -4.19 -13.33
CA ILE A 11 27.90 -4.07 -14.76
C ILE A 11 27.07 -2.95 -15.38
N ALA A 12 25.81 -2.83 -14.97
CA ALA A 12 24.89 -1.80 -15.45
C ALA A 12 23.87 -1.45 -14.37
N SER A 13 23.48 -0.18 -14.30
CA SER A 13 22.45 0.29 -13.36
C SER A 13 21.64 1.42 -13.95
N SER A 14 20.32 1.34 -13.74
CA SER A 14 19.40 2.47 -13.87
C SER A 14 18.87 2.95 -12.51
N ALA A 15 19.31 2.33 -11.42
CA ALA A 15 18.93 2.72 -10.07
C ALA A 15 20.04 3.58 -9.44
N ALA A 16 19.67 4.73 -8.92
CA ALA A 16 20.57 5.60 -8.18
C ALA A 16 19.87 6.07 -6.90
N LEU A 17 20.61 6.04 -5.79
CA LEU A 17 20.25 6.63 -4.52
C LEU A 17 21.45 7.45 -4.04
N ASP A 18 21.25 8.75 -3.87
CA ASP A 18 22.31 9.71 -3.51
C ASP A 18 23.55 9.63 -4.44
N GLY A 19 23.33 9.37 -5.74
CA GLY A 19 24.39 9.23 -6.74
C GLY A 19 25.14 7.90 -6.73
N GLN A 20 24.74 6.95 -5.88
CA GLN A 20 25.31 5.60 -5.78
C GLN A 20 24.28 4.54 -6.23
N THR A 21 24.75 3.38 -6.67
CA THR A 21 23.86 2.24 -6.97
C THR A 21 23.65 1.43 -5.69
N PRO A 22 22.43 1.39 -5.11
CA PRO A 22 22.19 0.61 -3.91
C PRO A 22 22.15 -0.89 -4.24
N LEU A 23 23.04 -1.67 -3.63
CA LEU A 23 23.01 -3.13 -3.70
C LEU A 23 22.33 -3.72 -2.47
N PRO A 24 21.50 -4.77 -2.64
CA PRO A 24 20.87 -5.45 -1.51
C PRO A 24 21.90 -6.19 -0.64
N PRO A 25 21.53 -6.61 0.59
CA PRO A 25 22.42 -7.33 1.49
C PRO A 25 23.00 -8.60 0.86
N SER A 26 24.25 -8.94 1.17
CA SER A 26 24.99 -10.05 0.56
C SER A 26 24.23 -11.40 0.63
N GLY A 27 23.57 -11.69 1.75
CA GLY A 27 22.82 -12.93 1.93
C GLY A 27 21.67 -13.15 0.94
N THR A 28 21.18 -12.08 0.28
CA THR A 28 20.16 -12.19 -0.77
C THR A 28 20.72 -12.81 -2.05
N PHE A 29 22.01 -12.58 -2.35
CA PHE A 29 22.70 -13.20 -3.47
C PHE A 29 22.95 -14.68 -3.21
N ASP A 30 23.41 -15.03 -2.00
CA ASP A 30 23.62 -16.42 -1.59
C ASP A 30 22.32 -17.23 -1.68
N TYR A 31 21.23 -16.68 -1.15
CA TYR A 31 19.92 -17.31 -1.23
C TYR A 31 19.45 -17.45 -2.68
N THR A 32 19.60 -16.40 -3.50
CA THR A 32 19.22 -16.40 -4.91
C THR A 32 20.05 -17.39 -5.73
N ALA A 33 21.34 -17.56 -5.44
CA ALA A 33 22.20 -18.53 -6.10
C ALA A 33 21.72 -19.98 -5.83
N ALA A 34 21.23 -20.25 -4.62
CA ALA A 34 20.71 -21.56 -4.25
C ALA A 34 19.27 -21.84 -4.73
N HIS A 35 18.41 -20.81 -4.81
CA HIS A 35 16.97 -20.96 -5.06
C HIS A 35 16.48 -20.35 -6.39
N GLY A 36 17.36 -19.69 -7.14
CA GLY A 36 17.10 -19.06 -8.44
C GLY A 36 16.50 -17.65 -8.38
N SER A 37 15.72 -17.32 -7.35
CA SER A 37 15.25 -15.94 -7.13
C SER A 37 14.90 -15.64 -5.67
N ASP A 38 15.01 -14.37 -5.29
CA ASP A 38 14.59 -13.85 -3.99
C ASP A 38 13.66 -12.65 -4.15
N ARG A 39 12.74 -12.47 -3.20
CA ARG A 39 11.79 -11.35 -3.12
C ARG A 39 11.71 -10.88 -1.68
N PHE A 40 12.08 -9.63 -1.45
CA PHE A 40 12.11 -9.05 -0.12
C PHE A 40 11.87 -7.55 -0.16
N THR A 41 11.53 -7.00 0.99
CA THR A 41 11.49 -5.56 1.21
C THR A 41 12.65 -5.16 2.11
N TRP A 42 13.27 -4.03 1.82
CA TRP A 42 14.40 -3.53 2.61
C TRP A 42 14.53 -2.02 2.49
N GLU A 43 15.43 -1.46 3.28
CA GLU A 43 15.59 -0.04 3.47
C GLU A 43 17.09 0.33 3.39
N PRO A 44 17.63 0.63 2.19
CA PRO A 44 19.03 1.04 2.03
C PRO A 44 19.41 2.33 2.75
N LYS A 45 18.41 3.18 3.02
CA LYS A 45 18.55 4.44 3.73
C LYS A 45 17.27 4.71 4.49
N ASP A 46 17.38 5.33 5.64
CA ASP A 46 16.25 5.76 6.46
C ASP A 46 15.18 6.48 5.62
N GLY A 47 13.94 5.98 5.69
CA GLY A 47 12.77 6.45 4.94
C GLY A 47 12.71 6.00 3.48
N VAL A 48 13.67 5.23 2.97
CA VAL A 48 13.72 4.76 1.58
C VAL A 48 13.45 3.27 1.51
N ARG A 49 12.17 2.89 1.48
CA ARG A 49 11.75 1.49 1.45
C ARG A 49 11.56 1.00 0.01
N LEU A 50 12.12 -0.16 -0.30
CA LEU A 50 12.05 -0.78 -1.62
C LEU A 50 11.52 -2.21 -1.52
N ALA A 51 10.61 -2.55 -2.44
CA ALA A 51 10.30 -3.94 -2.76
C ALA A 51 11.25 -4.41 -3.87
N THR A 52 12.08 -5.40 -3.57
CA THR A 52 13.15 -5.85 -4.45
C THR A 52 12.99 -7.31 -4.81
N ARG A 53 13.34 -7.63 -6.05
CA ARG A 53 13.47 -8.98 -6.58
C ARG A 53 14.86 -9.16 -7.16
N VAL A 54 15.51 -10.26 -6.79
CA VAL A 54 16.80 -10.68 -7.34
C VAL A 54 16.59 -12.00 -8.10
N VAL A 55 17.18 -12.13 -9.27
CA VAL A 55 17.11 -13.33 -10.11
C VAL A 55 18.50 -13.66 -10.63
N ALA A 56 18.93 -14.91 -10.48
CA ALA A 56 20.17 -15.38 -11.08
C ALA A 56 19.98 -15.58 -12.60
N TYR A 57 20.99 -15.26 -13.40
CA TYR A 57 20.98 -15.52 -14.83
C TYR A 57 22.27 -16.22 -15.29
N GLY A 58 22.19 -16.82 -16.48
CA GLY A 58 23.33 -17.42 -17.16
C GLY A 58 23.81 -18.75 -16.57
N GLN A 59 24.85 -19.30 -17.18
CA GLN A 59 25.58 -20.47 -16.71
C GLN A 59 27.05 -20.07 -16.53
N LYS A 60 27.76 -20.72 -15.61
CA LYS A 60 29.20 -20.47 -15.42
C LYS A 60 29.96 -20.67 -16.74
N PRO A 61 30.87 -19.76 -17.12
CA PRO A 61 31.36 -18.61 -16.33
C PRO A 61 30.51 -17.32 -16.45
N ASN A 62 29.63 -17.20 -17.43
CA ASN A 62 28.82 -15.99 -17.71
C ASN A 62 27.51 -15.96 -16.92
N SER A 63 27.59 -16.20 -15.60
CA SER A 63 26.45 -16.06 -14.69
C SER A 63 26.51 -14.74 -13.91
N GLY A 64 25.39 -14.34 -13.35
CA GLY A 64 25.29 -13.15 -12.50
C GLY A 64 23.89 -12.95 -11.97
N PHE A 65 23.57 -11.72 -11.59
CA PHE A 65 22.30 -11.36 -10.96
C PHE A 65 21.63 -10.16 -11.64
N VAL A 66 20.32 -10.26 -11.81
CA VAL A 66 19.45 -9.14 -12.17
C VAL A 66 18.67 -8.72 -10.94
N ILE A 67 18.77 -7.45 -10.57
CA ILE A 67 18.09 -6.86 -9.42
C ILE A 67 17.08 -5.83 -9.92
N ALA A 68 15.82 -6.04 -9.60
CA ALA A 68 14.74 -5.10 -9.87
C ALA A 68 14.15 -4.64 -8.55
N GLY A 69 14.07 -3.33 -8.35
CA GLY A 69 13.47 -2.72 -7.16
C GLY A 69 12.43 -1.69 -7.54
N GLN A 70 11.39 -1.59 -6.72
CA GLN A 70 10.36 -0.56 -6.82
C GLN A 70 10.22 0.15 -5.47
N SER A 71 10.14 1.48 -5.50
CA SER A 71 9.91 2.28 -4.30
C SER A 71 8.52 2.01 -3.72
N LEU A 72 8.44 1.87 -2.39
CA LEU A 72 7.19 1.76 -1.65
C LEU A 72 6.56 3.13 -1.36
N LYS A 73 7.33 4.22 -1.50
CA LYS A 73 6.90 5.58 -1.16
C LYS A 73 5.55 6.00 -1.76
N PRO A 74 5.27 5.76 -3.06
CA PRO A 74 3.97 6.14 -3.63
C PRO A 74 2.77 5.39 -3.04
N TYR A 75 2.99 4.20 -2.47
CA TYR A 75 1.95 3.44 -1.79
C TYR A 75 1.74 3.96 -0.37
N GLU A 76 2.82 4.27 0.34
CA GLU A 76 2.80 4.87 1.67
C GLU A 76 2.04 6.20 1.65
N ASP A 77 2.37 7.09 0.71
CA ASP A 77 1.70 8.38 0.55
C ASP A 77 0.19 8.23 0.31
N ARG A 78 -0.23 7.20 -0.44
CA ARG A 78 -1.65 6.90 -0.67
C ARG A 78 -2.33 6.37 0.57
N ILE A 79 -1.67 5.51 1.34
CA ILE A 79 -2.20 4.94 2.57
C ILE A 79 -2.49 6.07 3.57
N ASP A 80 -1.57 7.02 3.70
CA ASP A 80 -1.75 8.17 4.60
C ASP A 80 -2.99 8.99 4.22
N VAL A 81 -3.09 9.39 2.96
CA VAL A 81 -4.24 10.17 2.45
C VAL A 81 -5.56 9.39 2.59
N TYR A 82 -5.58 8.10 2.27
CA TYR A 82 -6.79 7.29 2.39
C TYR A 82 -7.20 7.07 3.84
N THR A 83 -6.23 7.00 4.76
CA THR A 83 -6.50 6.89 6.19
C THR A 83 -7.16 8.18 6.71
N GLU A 84 -6.67 9.35 6.31
CA GLU A 84 -7.29 10.63 6.66
C GLU A 84 -8.72 10.75 6.12
N LEU A 85 -8.93 10.42 4.84
CA LEU A 85 -10.25 10.46 4.22
C LEU A 85 -11.21 9.46 4.89
N ALA A 86 -10.76 8.25 5.19
CA ALA A 86 -11.56 7.25 5.88
C ALA A 86 -11.98 7.72 7.27
N LEU A 87 -11.05 8.35 8.02
CA LEU A 87 -11.35 8.92 9.33
C LEU A 87 -12.36 10.07 9.24
N ALA A 88 -12.20 10.98 8.28
CA ALA A 88 -13.13 12.08 8.06
C ALA A 88 -14.54 11.59 7.67
N ALA A 89 -14.63 10.62 6.75
CA ALA A 89 -15.89 10.01 6.35
C ALA A 89 -16.57 9.29 7.51
N TRP A 90 -15.80 8.58 8.33
CA TRP A 90 -16.30 7.92 9.53
C TRP A 90 -16.89 8.94 10.53
N LEU A 91 -16.18 10.02 10.84
CA LEU A 91 -16.69 11.10 11.71
C LEU A 91 -17.94 11.77 11.13
N ALA A 92 -17.98 12.03 9.83
CA ALA A 92 -19.15 12.60 9.17
C ALA A 92 -20.37 11.67 9.29
N SER A 93 -20.17 10.35 9.17
CA SER A 93 -21.25 9.36 9.34
C SER A 93 -21.80 9.33 10.77
N LEU A 94 -20.95 9.48 11.78
CA LEU A 94 -21.34 9.58 13.18
C LEU A 94 -22.09 10.90 13.46
N ALA A 95 -21.59 12.02 12.96
CA ALA A 95 -22.26 13.30 13.09
C ALA A 95 -23.65 13.28 12.44
N TRP A 96 -23.76 12.68 11.27
CA TRP A 96 -25.04 12.52 10.56
C TRP A 96 -26.03 11.65 11.32
N THR A 97 -25.59 10.53 11.88
CA THR A 97 -26.47 9.65 12.68
C THR A 97 -26.95 10.33 13.96
N VAL A 98 -26.08 11.09 14.65
CA VAL A 98 -26.48 11.91 15.81
C VAL A 98 -27.48 12.99 15.41
N LEU A 99 -27.26 13.69 14.29
CA LEU A 99 -28.19 14.68 13.77
C LEU A 99 -29.58 14.09 13.50
N MET A 100 -29.63 12.89 12.90
CA MET A 100 -30.89 12.19 12.63
C MET A 100 -31.64 11.79 13.90
N LEU A 101 -30.93 11.45 14.99
CA LEU A 101 -31.54 11.12 16.28
C LEU A 101 -32.10 12.36 17.00
N LEU A 102 -31.47 13.53 16.82
CA LEU A 102 -31.88 14.77 17.46
C LEU A 102 -33.05 15.47 16.73
N LEU A 103 -33.30 15.12 15.46
CA LEU A 103 -34.42 15.66 14.72
C LEU A 103 -35.74 15.24 15.37
N PRO A 104 -36.65 16.18 15.72
CA PRO A 104 -37.92 15.84 16.31
C PRO A 104 -38.73 14.99 15.33
N THR A 105 -38.93 13.72 15.65
CA THR A 105 -39.82 12.85 14.90
C THR A 105 -41.22 13.43 14.95
N VAL A 106 -41.75 13.88 13.81
CA VAL A 106 -43.15 14.26 13.70
C VAL A 106 -43.99 13.00 13.92
N ARG A 107 -44.43 12.78 15.16
CA ARG A 107 -45.43 11.76 15.48
C ARG A 107 -46.68 12.11 14.69
N LYS A 108 -46.99 11.36 13.63
CA LYS A 108 -48.28 11.45 12.95
C LYS A 108 -49.37 11.06 13.96
N VAL A 109 -50.05 12.05 14.55
CA VAL A 109 -51.19 11.81 15.44
C VAL A 109 -52.30 11.15 14.60
N PRO A 110 -52.83 9.98 15.00
CA PRO A 110 -53.91 9.34 14.27
C PRO A 110 -55.16 10.23 14.30
N ARG A 111 -55.62 10.65 13.12
CA ARG A 111 -56.81 11.50 12.96
C ARG A 111 -58.04 10.68 13.37
N LYS A 112 -58.67 10.99 14.52
CA LYS A 112 -59.97 10.43 14.91
C LYS A 112 -60.99 10.72 13.79
N LYS A 113 -61.46 9.67 13.09
CA LYS A 113 -62.59 9.77 12.17
C LYS A 113 -63.82 10.20 12.97
N LYS A 114 -64.41 11.36 12.65
CA LYS A 114 -65.72 11.75 13.18
C LYS A 114 -66.74 10.75 12.65
N GLN A 115 -67.38 9.99 13.55
CA GLN A 115 -68.53 9.16 13.20
C GLN A 115 -69.70 10.09 12.83
N PRO A 116 -70.43 9.82 11.74
CA PRO A 116 -71.63 10.57 11.40
C PRO A 116 -72.68 10.35 12.49
N LYS A 117 -73.25 11.45 13.02
CA LYS A 117 -74.42 11.36 13.89
C LYS A 117 -75.57 10.81 13.07
N LEU A 118 -76.06 9.63 13.41
CA LEU A 118 -77.34 9.13 12.91
C LEU A 118 -78.43 10.06 13.45
N SER A 119 -79.13 10.75 12.55
CA SER A 119 -80.36 11.45 12.85
C SER A 119 -81.52 10.46 12.81
N THR A 120 -82.05 10.07 13.97
CA THR A 120 -83.51 9.88 14.17
C THR A 120 -83.80 9.88 15.66
#